data_AF-A0A350Y9Y8-F1
#
_entry.id   AF-A0A350Y9Y8-F1
#
_cell.length_a   1.000
_cell.length_b   1.000
_cell.length_c   1.000
_cell.angle_alpha   90.00
_cell.angle_beta   90.00
_cell.angle_gamma   90.00
#
_symmetry.space_group_name_H-M   'P 1'
#
loop_
_entity.id
_entity.type
_entity.pdbx_description
1 polymer ?
#
loop_
_entity_poly.entity_id
_entity_poly.type
_entity_poly.pdbx_seq_one_letter_code
_entity_poly.pdbx_strand_id
1 'polypeptide(L)'
;MHSLNTSPTKVPPETPPPVFSQVDPRLLRPHPYNSSIYGEEDVTELVELIRQSGWIKLLVITPNYTIISGHRRWKAVLQLEWSTVPVEVREFATQEAELEALLLENASRIKTTEQKVREAEAWKSIEQRQAKKRMSEAGQKSAPGQPAEKGVENFPHLSSKGKTRDRLAKLVGLGSGRTYSKAAKVVETIDRETSSGNLETAQTLRQVLNSKSVDAAWNLLKHPPNRATATKDGNSNSRLNQTSSTSLSNQDFPKRSCWSCQYRGELIGNDSFYCDRLGTLSFLDKDADTRGAECDWWRERWSQMPDKTSQTNYTLTLSFSPQLQLLFEDAARSAGMSVVDWAHYQLQRAAELATQANQSGRLQPISTT
;
A
#
# COMPACT_ATOMS: atom_id res chain seq x y z
N MET A 1 40.77 49.99 -10.50
CA MET A 1 40.08 49.39 -11.65
C MET A 1 40.18 47.88 -11.52
N HIS A 2 39.22 47.24 -10.86
CA HIS A 2 39.14 45.78 -10.77
C HIS A 2 37.97 45.30 -11.62
N SER A 3 38.29 44.70 -12.77
CA SER A 3 37.31 44.05 -13.64
C SER A 3 36.83 42.77 -12.98
N LEU A 4 35.55 42.74 -12.59
CA LEU A 4 34.85 41.52 -12.22
C LEU A 4 34.52 40.75 -13.49
N ASN A 5 35.18 39.61 -13.65
CA ASN A 5 34.95 38.66 -14.72
C ASN A 5 33.72 37.81 -14.37
N THR A 6 32.56 38.11 -14.93
CA THR A 6 31.34 37.30 -14.77
C THR A 6 31.27 36.26 -15.89
N SER A 7 31.62 35.02 -15.55
CA SER A 7 31.39 33.85 -16.41
C SER A 7 29.88 33.62 -16.59
N PRO A 8 29.39 33.28 -17.80
CA PRO A 8 27.98 33.06 -18.04
C PRO A 8 27.53 31.73 -17.42
N THR A 9 26.61 31.81 -16.46
CA THR A 9 25.87 30.67 -15.93
C THR A 9 24.95 30.10 -17.01
N LYS A 10 25.24 28.88 -17.46
CA LYS A 10 24.43 28.10 -18.41
C LYS A 10 23.07 27.79 -17.78
N VAL A 11 22.02 28.44 -18.28
CA VAL A 11 20.63 28.19 -17.90
C VAL A 11 20.25 26.76 -18.36
N PRO A 12 19.62 25.93 -17.50
CA PRO A 12 19.14 24.60 -17.90
C PRO A 12 18.09 24.73 -19.02
N PRO A 13 17.94 23.75 -19.93
CA PRO A 13 16.89 23.79 -20.94
C PRO A 13 15.52 23.81 -20.25
N GLU A 14 14.79 24.92 -20.38
CA GLU A 14 13.43 25.07 -19.88
C GLU A 14 12.52 24.11 -20.66
N THR A 15 11.86 23.20 -19.95
CA THR A 15 10.78 22.40 -20.54
C THR A 15 9.65 23.32 -21.01
N PRO A 16 9.12 23.16 -22.23
CA PRO A 16 8.05 24.00 -22.72
C PRO A 16 6.83 23.96 -21.79
N PRO A 17 6.09 25.07 -21.64
CA PRO A 17 4.95 25.15 -20.73
C PRO A 17 3.85 24.15 -21.14
N PRO A 18 3.12 23.57 -20.17
CA PRO A 18 2.07 22.60 -20.46
C PRO A 18 0.92 23.23 -21.26
N VAL A 19 0.41 22.50 -22.25
CA VAL A 19 -0.71 22.93 -23.09
C VAL A 19 -2.00 22.25 -22.61
N PHE A 20 -3.00 23.04 -22.23
CA PHE A 20 -4.31 22.53 -21.81
C PHE A 20 -5.28 22.41 -22.99
N SER A 21 -5.96 21.27 -23.12
CA SER A 21 -6.91 21.03 -24.22
C SER A 21 -8.05 20.08 -23.81
N GLN A 22 -9.10 20.03 -24.64
CA GLN A 22 -10.18 19.05 -24.54
C GLN A 22 -9.97 18.01 -25.65
N VAL A 23 -9.97 16.74 -25.29
CA VAL A 23 -9.68 15.64 -26.23
C VAL A 23 -10.76 14.57 -26.13
N ASP A 24 -11.12 13.95 -27.25
CA ASP A 24 -11.98 12.76 -27.26
C ASP A 24 -11.25 11.61 -26.55
N PRO A 25 -11.80 11.06 -25.44
CA PRO A 25 -11.14 10.03 -24.67
C PRO A 25 -10.84 8.75 -25.48
N ARG A 26 -11.55 8.50 -26.59
CA ARG A 26 -11.35 7.34 -27.46
C ARG A 26 -10.06 7.42 -28.30
N LEU A 27 -9.48 8.60 -28.44
CA LEU A 27 -8.19 8.81 -29.12
C LEU A 27 -6.99 8.50 -28.21
N LEU A 28 -7.21 8.52 -26.89
CA LEU A 28 -6.15 8.33 -25.91
C LEU A 28 -5.72 6.87 -25.81
N ARG A 29 -4.42 6.67 -25.61
CA ARG A 29 -3.80 5.34 -25.49
C ARG A 29 -3.15 5.18 -24.12
N PRO A 30 -3.31 4.04 -23.44
CA PRO A 30 -2.62 3.81 -22.19
C PRO A 30 -1.10 3.73 -22.41
N HIS A 31 -0.32 4.29 -21.49
CA HIS A 31 1.13 4.11 -21.50
C HIS A 31 1.49 2.61 -21.41
N PRO A 32 2.47 2.13 -22.20
CA PRO A 32 2.78 0.70 -22.32
C PRO A 32 3.17 0.03 -21.00
N TYR A 33 3.79 0.77 -20.08
CA TYR A 33 4.15 0.23 -18.76
C TYR A 33 3.00 0.24 -17.73
N ASN A 34 1.89 0.95 -17.98
CA ASN A 34 0.84 1.14 -16.98
C ASN A 34 0.22 -0.20 -16.54
N SER A 35 -0.22 -1.04 -17.49
CA SER A 35 -0.82 -2.35 -17.18
C SER A 35 0.18 -3.29 -16.52
N SER A 36 1.45 -3.24 -16.91
CA SER A 36 2.51 -4.07 -16.31
C SER A 36 2.83 -3.70 -14.85
N ILE A 37 2.52 -2.46 -14.44
CA ILE A 37 2.78 -1.96 -13.07
C ILE A 37 1.51 -2.06 -12.21
N TYR A 38 0.38 -1.57 -12.71
CA TYR A 38 -0.85 -1.43 -11.93
C TYR A 38 -1.87 -2.54 -12.17
N GLY A 39 -1.75 -3.29 -13.26
CA GLY A 39 -2.71 -4.29 -13.68
C GLY A 39 -4.01 -3.68 -14.23
N GLU A 40 -4.99 -4.55 -14.41
CA GLU A 40 -6.38 -4.16 -14.65
C GLU A 40 -7.06 -3.92 -13.31
N GLU A 41 -7.75 -2.78 -13.20
CA GLU A 41 -8.38 -2.34 -11.97
C GLU A 41 -9.84 -1.99 -12.21
N ASP A 42 -10.65 -2.28 -11.20
CA ASP A 42 -12.04 -1.85 -11.17
C ASP A 42 -12.13 -0.32 -10.98
N VAL A 43 -12.94 0.30 -11.83
CA VAL A 43 -13.22 1.74 -11.83
C VAL A 43 -14.67 2.05 -11.50
N THR A 44 -15.49 1.05 -11.15
CA THR A 44 -16.93 1.20 -10.87
C THR A 44 -17.20 2.27 -9.81
N GLU A 45 -16.46 2.24 -8.70
CA GLU A 45 -16.55 3.26 -7.64
C GLU A 45 -16.17 4.65 -8.15
N LEU A 46 -15.13 4.74 -8.97
CA LEU A 46 -14.65 6.01 -9.52
C LEU A 46 -15.61 6.60 -10.55
N VAL A 47 -16.26 5.74 -11.34
CA VAL A 47 -17.32 6.13 -12.29
C VAL A 47 -18.46 6.81 -11.55
N GLU A 48 -18.93 6.21 -10.46
CA GLU A 48 -20.01 6.77 -9.67
C GLU A 48 -19.59 8.06 -8.97
N LEU A 49 -18.36 8.14 -8.46
CA LEU A 49 -17.82 9.36 -7.90
C LEU A 49 -17.74 10.50 -8.92
N ILE A 50 -17.28 10.23 -10.14
CA ILE A 50 -17.21 11.23 -11.22
C ILE A 50 -18.61 11.66 -11.66
N ARG A 51 -19.58 10.73 -11.69
CA ARG A 51 -20.98 11.04 -11.99
C ARG A 51 -21.57 12.02 -10.97
N GLN A 52 -21.28 11.83 -9.67
CA GLN A 52 -21.84 12.65 -8.59
C GLN A 52 -21.11 13.98 -8.37
N SER A 53 -19.78 13.96 -8.35
CA SER A 53 -18.94 15.11 -7.98
C SER A 53 -18.39 15.90 -9.17
N GLY A 54 -18.54 15.36 -10.38
CA GLY A 54 -17.92 15.91 -11.59
C GLY A 54 -16.42 15.60 -11.69
N TRP A 55 -15.76 16.29 -12.61
CA TRP A 55 -14.35 16.05 -12.93
C TRP A 55 -13.41 16.96 -12.13
N ILE A 56 -12.43 16.36 -11.44
CA ILE A 56 -11.62 17.10 -10.45
C ILE A 56 -10.20 17.42 -10.93
N LYS A 57 -9.50 16.46 -11.55
CA LYS A 57 -8.10 16.61 -11.98
C LYS A 57 -7.98 16.30 -13.47
N LEU A 58 -7.15 17.02 -14.21
CA LEU A 58 -6.88 16.76 -15.63
C LEU A 58 -6.13 15.42 -15.84
N LEU A 59 -6.27 14.83 -17.02
CA LEU A 59 -5.34 13.78 -17.47
C LEU A 59 -4.03 14.43 -17.91
N VAL A 60 -2.91 13.73 -17.75
CA VAL A 60 -1.63 14.15 -18.34
C VAL A 60 -1.35 13.23 -19.51
N ILE A 61 -1.12 13.78 -20.69
CA ILE A 61 -0.86 13.03 -21.92
C ILE A 61 0.39 13.55 -22.65
N THR A 62 0.98 12.71 -23.49
CA THR A 62 2.00 13.14 -24.46
C THR A 62 1.34 13.75 -25.71
N PRO A 63 2.09 14.47 -26.56
CA PRO A 63 1.60 14.91 -27.87
C PRO A 63 1.08 13.78 -28.76
N ASN A 64 1.53 12.54 -28.51
CA ASN A 64 1.09 11.33 -29.23
C ASN A 64 -0.16 10.67 -28.61
N TYR A 65 -0.90 11.39 -27.78
CA TYR A 65 -2.10 10.91 -27.07
C TYR A 65 -1.84 9.72 -26.12
N THR A 66 -0.60 9.54 -25.66
CA THR A 66 -0.27 8.53 -24.64
C THR A 66 -0.55 9.08 -23.25
N ILE A 67 -1.35 8.36 -22.44
CA ILE A 67 -1.72 8.76 -21.08
C ILE A 67 -0.55 8.51 -20.13
N ILE A 68 -0.06 9.56 -19.49
CA ILE A 68 0.97 9.50 -18.43
C ILE A 68 0.33 9.42 -17.04
N SER A 69 -0.76 10.16 -16.83
CA SER A 69 -1.48 10.17 -15.56
C SER A 69 -3.00 10.16 -15.76
N GLY A 70 -3.68 9.41 -14.90
CA GLY A 70 -5.14 9.36 -14.86
C GLY A 70 -5.77 8.20 -15.64
N HIS A 71 -5.06 7.09 -15.86
CA HIS A 71 -5.60 5.91 -16.56
C HIS A 71 -6.92 5.40 -15.97
N ARG A 72 -7.07 5.38 -14.64
CA ARG A 72 -8.35 5.00 -13.99
C ARG A 72 -9.48 5.97 -14.32
N ARG A 73 -9.18 7.28 -14.33
CA ARG A 73 -10.15 8.34 -14.68
C ARG A 73 -10.52 8.29 -16.16
N TRP A 74 -9.54 8.03 -17.03
CA TRP A 74 -9.77 7.77 -18.45
C TRP A 74 -10.69 6.58 -18.69
N LYS A 75 -10.44 5.44 -18.03
CA LYS A 75 -11.35 4.27 -18.09
C LYS A 75 -12.75 4.63 -17.60
N ALA A 76 -12.87 5.43 -16.54
CA ALA A 76 -14.16 5.85 -16.02
C ALA A 76 -14.94 6.74 -17.01
N VAL A 77 -14.30 7.72 -17.66
CA VAL A 77 -15.00 8.56 -18.66
C VAL A 77 -15.38 7.82 -19.93
N LEU A 78 -14.63 6.77 -20.30
CA LEU A 78 -15.04 5.87 -21.37
C LEU A 78 -16.32 5.13 -21.01
N GLN A 79 -16.46 4.65 -19.77
CA GLN A 79 -17.70 4.00 -19.30
C GLN A 79 -18.87 4.98 -19.16
N LEU A 80 -18.60 6.26 -18.90
CA LEU A 80 -19.60 7.32 -18.85
C LEU A 80 -19.94 7.92 -20.22
N GLU A 81 -19.31 7.44 -21.30
CA GLU A 81 -19.54 7.88 -22.68
C GLU A 81 -19.31 9.39 -22.90
N TRP A 82 -18.34 9.98 -22.19
CA TRP A 82 -18.01 11.40 -22.37
C TRP A 82 -17.44 11.67 -23.76
N SER A 83 -17.90 12.74 -24.40
CA SER A 83 -17.41 13.17 -25.72
C SER A 83 -16.03 13.81 -25.65
N THR A 84 -15.71 14.51 -24.56
CA THR A 84 -14.43 15.19 -24.35
C THR A 84 -13.99 15.12 -22.89
N VAL A 85 -12.68 15.06 -22.67
CA VAL A 85 -12.04 15.12 -21.35
C VAL A 85 -10.93 16.18 -21.33
N PRO A 86 -10.78 16.96 -20.25
CA PRO A 86 -9.72 17.94 -20.15
C PRO A 86 -8.38 17.26 -19.87
N VAL A 87 -7.37 17.64 -20.65
CA VAL A 87 -6.01 17.09 -20.59
C VAL A 87 -4.96 18.19 -20.53
N GLU A 88 -3.83 17.85 -19.92
CA GLU A 88 -2.57 18.56 -19.98
C GLU A 88 -1.63 17.80 -20.92
N VAL A 89 -1.18 18.45 -22.00
CA VAL A 89 -0.22 17.90 -22.94
C VAL A 89 1.18 18.26 -22.46
N ARG A 90 2.01 17.25 -22.21
CA ARG A 90 3.39 17.38 -21.73
C ARG A 90 4.34 16.60 -22.62
N GLU A 91 5.41 17.27 -23.07
CA GLU A 91 6.46 16.65 -23.88
C GLU A 91 7.60 16.15 -22.99
N PHE A 92 8.17 15.00 -23.35
CA PHE A 92 9.27 14.37 -22.62
C PHE A 92 10.42 14.10 -23.59
N ALA A 93 11.64 14.48 -23.20
CA ALA A 93 12.82 14.34 -24.06
C ALA A 93 13.22 12.88 -24.30
N THR A 94 12.89 11.96 -23.38
CA THR A 94 13.21 10.54 -23.50
C THR A 94 12.10 9.65 -22.93
N GLN A 95 12.10 8.38 -23.33
CA GLN A 95 11.18 7.37 -22.78
C GLN A 95 11.40 7.14 -21.28
N GLU A 96 12.63 7.31 -20.78
CA GLU A 96 12.90 7.25 -19.34
C GLU A 96 12.22 8.39 -18.58
N ALA A 97 12.27 9.61 -19.12
CA ALA A 97 11.60 10.77 -18.52
C ALA A 97 10.07 10.60 -18.53
N GLU A 98 9.52 10.01 -19.60
CA GLU A 98 8.10 9.65 -19.70
C GLU A 98 7.68 8.63 -18.62
N LEU A 99 8.44 7.54 -18.47
CA LEU A 99 8.18 6.51 -17.45
C LEU A 99 8.36 7.07 -16.02
N GLU A 100 9.36 7.92 -15.82
CA GLU A 100 9.59 8.61 -14.55
C GLU A 100 8.40 9.49 -14.18
N ALA A 101 7.88 10.27 -15.12
CA ALA A 101 6.68 11.08 -14.91
C ALA A 101 5.46 10.23 -14.55
N LEU A 102 5.27 9.08 -15.21
CA LEU A 102 4.19 8.14 -14.85
C LEU A 102 4.30 7.67 -13.39
N LEU A 103 5.50 7.32 -12.93
CA LEU A 103 5.73 6.86 -11.56
C LEU A 103 5.52 7.99 -10.54
N LEU A 104 6.01 9.19 -10.84
CA LEU A 104 5.88 10.37 -9.97
C LEU A 104 4.42 10.83 -9.83
N GLU A 105 3.67 10.87 -10.94
CA GLU A 105 2.25 11.25 -10.93
C GLU A 105 1.37 10.27 -10.14
N ASN A 106 1.84 9.03 -9.95
CA ASN A 106 1.20 8.00 -9.12
C ASN A 106 1.78 7.89 -7.71
N ALA A 107 2.76 8.71 -7.32
CA ALA A 107 3.47 8.55 -6.04
C ALA A 107 2.55 8.58 -4.81
N SER A 108 1.54 9.46 -4.79
CA SER A 108 0.58 9.59 -3.67
C SER A 108 -0.53 8.54 -3.65
N ARG A 109 -0.62 7.69 -4.68
CA ARG A 109 -1.66 6.67 -4.79
C ARG A 109 -1.50 5.58 -3.72
N ILE A 110 -2.62 5.09 -3.19
CA ILE A 110 -2.66 3.85 -2.39
C ILE A 110 -2.45 2.66 -3.33
N LYS A 111 -1.42 1.86 -3.06
CA LYS A 111 -0.94 0.78 -3.93
C LYS A 111 -0.84 -0.53 -3.17
N THR A 112 -1.09 -1.62 -3.86
CA THR A 112 -0.83 -2.97 -3.32
C THR A 112 0.67 -3.22 -3.19
N THR A 113 1.04 -4.23 -2.40
CA THR A 113 2.45 -4.64 -2.25
C THR A 113 3.06 -5.03 -3.61
N GLU A 114 2.32 -5.75 -4.45
CA GLU A 114 2.76 -6.10 -5.81
C GLU A 114 3.00 -4.85 -6.67
N GLN A 115 2.09 -3.88 -6.66
CA GLN A 115 2.23 -2.63 -7.42
C GLN A 115 3.48 -1.85 -6.99
N LYS A 116 3.73 -1.76 -5.66
CA LYS A 116 4.96 -1.13 -5.13
C LYS A 116 6.23 -1.82 -5.63
N VAL A 117 6.22 -3.15 -5.70
CA VAL A 117 7.36 -3.91 -6.25
C VAL A 117 7.56 -3.60 -7.73
N ARG A 118 6.49 -3.58 -8.54
CA ARG A 118 6.57 -3.28 -9.97
C ARG A 118 7.03 -1.85 -10.23
N GLU A 119 6.61 -0.87 -9.42
CA GLU A 119 7.14 0.50 -9.47
C GLU A 119 8.64 0.53 -9.16
N ALA A 120 9.09 -0.21 -8.14
CA ALA A 120 10.51 -0.28 -7.80
C ALA A 120 11.34 -0.89 -8.94
N GLU A 121 10.82 -1.88 -9.65
CA GLU A 121 11.47 -2.46 -10.84
C GLU A 121 11.51 -1.47 -12.01
N ALA A 122 10.44 -0.70 -12.23
CA ALA A 122 10.41 0.36 -13.23
C ALA A 122 11.47 1.45 -12.91
N TRP A 123 11.53 1.92 -11.66
CA TRP A 123 12.57 2.85 -11.18
C TRP A 123 13.98 2.30 -11.37
N LYS A 124 14.19 1.03 -11.03
CA LYS A 124 15.48 0.35 -11.25
C LYS A 124 15.87 0.35 -12.72
N SER A 125 14.93 0.11 -13.63
CA SER A 125 15.19 0.10 -15.07
C SER A 125 15.60 1.47 -15.60
N ILE A 126 14.98 2.55 -15.08
CA ILE A 126 15.35 3.93 -15.39
C ILE A 126 16.78 4.21 -14.94
N GLU A 127 17.10 3.91 -13.67
CA GLU A 127 18.44 4.14 -13.11
C GLU A 127 19.52 3.38 -13.90
N GLN A 128 19.24 2.14 -14.30
CA GLN A 128 20.15 1.31 -15.09
C GLN A 128 20.40 1.88 -16.50
N ARG A 129 19.35 2.31 -17.21
CA ARG A 129 19.50 2.93 -18.54
C ARG A 129 20.29 4.24 -18.46
N GLN A 130 19.98 5.09 -17.48
CA GLN A 130 20.71 6.35 -17.26
C GLN A 130 22.18 6.10 -16.89
N ALA A 131 22.48 5.10 -16.05
CA ALA A 131 23.86 4.74 -15.72
C ALA A 131 24.63 4.23 -16.96
N LYS A 132 24.00 3.39 -17.79
CA LYS A 132 24.58 2.90 -19.04
C LYS A 132 24.89 4.04 -20.00
N LYS A 133 23.97 5.00 -20.16
CA LYS A 133 24.15 6.19 -21.00
C LYS A 133 25.36 7.03 -20.54
N ARG A 134 25.48 7.28 -19.22
CA ARG A 134 26.65 7.96 -18.63
C ARG A 134 27.96 7.23 -18.91
N MET A 135 27.97 5.90 -18.79
CA MET A 135 29.17 5.10 -19.09
C MET A 135 29.55 5.15 -20.57
N SER A 136 28.58 5.10 -21.49
CA SER A 136 28.87 5.20 -22.94
C SER A 136 29.39 6.59 -23.33
N GLU A 137 28.84 7.66 -22.78
CA GLU A 137 29.29 9.03 -23.07
C GLU A 137 30.68 9.32 -22.50
N ALA A 138 30.98 8.79 -21.30
CA ALA A 138 32.33 8.88 -20.72
C ALA A 138 33.36 8.05 -21.52
N GLY A 139 32.97 6.86 -22.01
CA GLY A 139 33.82 6.04 -22.87
C GLY A 139 34.14 6.69 -24.22
N GLN A 140 33.19 7.44 -24.80
CA GLN A 140 33.40 8.18 -26.05
C GLN A 140 34.25 9.45 -25.87
N LYS A 141 34.22 10.09 -24.70
CA LYS A 141 35.05 11.27 -24.36
C LYS A 141 36.48 10.92 -23.93
N SER A 142 36.83 9.63 -23.89
CA SER A 142 38.18 9.14 -23.57
C SER A 142 39.05 9.01 -24.83
N ALA A 143 39.13 10.07 -25.64
CA ALA A 143 40.23 10.24 -26.60
C ALA A 143 41.47 10.76 -25.84
N PRO A 144 42.71 10.39 -26.22
CA PRO A 144 43.89 10.81 -25.49
C PRO A 144 44.05 12.34 -25.56
N GLY A 145 43.97 13.03 -24.41
CA GLY A 145 44.44 14.41 -24.27
C GLY A 145 43.43 15.50 -23.90
N GLN A 146 42.15 15.19 -23.61
CA GLN A 146 41.24 16.17 -23.02
C GLN A 146 40.73 15.73 -21.64
N PRO A 147 40.91 16.54 -20.58
CA PRO A 147 40.39 16.20 -19.26
C PRO A 147 38.87 16.11 -19.33
N ALA A 148 38.32 15.02 -18.79
CA ALA A 148 36.87 14.84 -18.68
C ALA A 148 36.30 16.03 -17.88
N GLU A 149 35.60 16.93 -18.57
CA GLU A 149 34.78 17.95 -17.91
C GLU A 149 33.84 17.22 -16.96
N LYS A 150 33.98 17.50 -15.66
CA LYS A 150 33.00 17.11 -14.65
C LYS A 150 31.71 17.83 -15.00
N GLY A 151 30.86 17.18 -15.80
CA GLY A 151 29.47 17.57 -15.98
C GLY A 151 28.78 17.48 -14.62
N VAL A 152 28.72 18.60 -13.91
CA VAL A 152 27.94 18.73 -12.69
C VAL A 152 26.49 18.92 -13.15
N GLU A 153 25.82 17.82 -13.46
CA GLU A 153 24.36 17.87 -13.62
C GLU A 153 23.75 17.98 -12.22
N ASN A 154 23.13 19.14 -11.97
CA ASN A 154 22.52 19.55 -10.72
C ASN A 154 21.13 18.91 -10.56
N PHE A 155 21.06 17.58 -10.56
CA PHE A 155 19.86 16.85 -10.15
C PHE A 155 20.07 16.29 -8.74
N PRO A 156 19.01 16.16 -7.92
CA PRO A 156 19.13 15.53 -6.62
C PRO A 156 19.50 14.06 -6.84
N HIS A 157 20.80 13.77 -6.86
CA HIS A 157 21.28 12.42 -6.68
C HIS A 157 20.71 11.95 -5.35
N LEU A 158 19.77 10.99 -5.39
CA LEU A 158 19.45 10.17 -4.23
C LEU A 158 20.79 9.70 -3.66
N SER A 159 21.17 10.30 -2.53
CA SER A 159 22.45 10.14 -1.82
C SER A 159 23.16 8.81 -2.15
N SER A 160 24.39 8.92 -2.65
CA SER A 160 25.24 7.84 -3.19
C SER A 160 25.66 6.76 -2.18
N LYS A 161 25.08 6.75 -0.97
CA LYS A 161 25.36 5.76 0.07
C LYS A 161 24.17 4.81 0.24
N GLY A 162 24.36 3.55 -0.16
CA GLY A 162 23.41 2.46 0.10
C GLY A 162 23.29 1.47 -1.06
N LYS A 163 22.83 0.24 -0.78
CA LYS A 163 22.55 -0.73 -1.85
C LYS A 163 21.30 -0.29 -2.61
N THR A 164 21.26 -0.46 -3.93
CA THR A 164 20.13 -0.09 -4.79
C THR A 164 18.79 -0.59 -4.24
N ARG A 165 18.76 -1.83 -3.75
CA ARG A 165 17.56 -2.45 -3.13
C ARG A 165 17.00 -1.64 -1.94
N ASP A 166 17.85 -1.01 -1.14
CA ASP A 166 17.44 -0.28 0.06
C ASP A 166 16.86 1.09 -0.33
N ARG A 167 17.44 1.74 -1.36
CA ARG A 167 16.90 2.99 -1.93
C ARG A 167 15.53 2.76 -2.57
N LEU A 168 15.39 1.71 -3.39
CA LEU A 168 14.12 1.35 -4.01
C LEU A 168 13.06 1.03 -2.96
N ALA A 169 13.38 0.21 -1.95
CA ALA A 169 12.45 -0.13 -0.88
C ALA A 169 11.93 1.11 -0.12
N LYS A 170 12.81 2.10 0.12
CA LYS A 170 12.41 3.37 0.73
C LYS A 170 11.50 4.17 -0.20
N LEU A 171 11.87 4.28 -1.48
CA LEU A 171 11.13 5.05 -2.49
C LEU A 171 9.68 4.58 -2.65
N VAL A 172 9.46 3.26 -2.68
CA VAL A 172 8.11 2.68 -2.86
C VAL A 172 7.39 2.35 -1.54
N GLY A 173 7.99 2.68 -0.39
CA GLY A 173 7.38 2.44 0.92
C GLY A 173 7.22 0.96 1.28
N LEU A 174 8.24 0.14 1.04
CA LEU A 174 8.36 -1.27 1.48
C LEU A 174 9.28 -1.43 2.71
N GLY A 175 9.80 -0.33 3.25
CA GLY A 175 10.65 -0.31 4.44
C GLY A 175 12.09 -0.68 4.12
N SER A 176 12.41 -1.98 4.11
CA SER A 176 13.80 -2.47 3.97
C SER A 176 14.09 -3.11 2.61
N GLY A 177 15.35 -3.05 2.15
CA GLY A 177 15.74 -3.73 0.90
C GLY A 177 15.68 -5.25 0.99
N ARG A 178 15.72 -5.85 2.19
CA ARG A 178 15.46 -7.28 2.39
C ARG A 178 13.99 -7.61 2.10
N THR A 179 13.08 -6.79 2.62
CA THR A 179 11.63 -6.91 2.35
C THR A 179 11.35 -6.78 0.87
N TYR A 180 11.91 -5.76 0.21
CA TYR A 180 11.82 -5.61 -1.24
C TYR A 180 12.37 -6.83 -1.99
N SER A 181 13.53 -7.37 -1.59
CA SER A 181 14.12 -8.53 -2.27
C SER A 181 13.23 -9.78 -2.20
N LYS A 182 12.61 -10.04 -1.03
CA LYS A 182 11.63 -11.14 -0.88
C LYS A 182 10.40 -10.89 -1.74
N ALA A 183 9.83 -9.69 -1.66
CA ALA A 183 8.62 -9.32 -2.40
C ALA A 183 8.83 -9.39 -3.92
N ALA A 184 9.97 -8.89 -4.43
CA ALA A 184 10.37 -9.00 -5.84
C ALA A 184 10.39 -10.45 -6.31
N LYS A 185 10.97 -11.36 -5.52
CA LYS A 185 11.01 -12.77 -5.89
C LYS A 185 9.62 -13.45 -5.83
N VAL A 186 8.73 -12.98 -4.95
CA VAL A 186 7.33 -13.40 -4.95
C VAL A 186 6.63 -12.95 -6.22
N VAL A 187 6.77 -11.68 -6.62
CA VAL A 187 6.16 -11.15 -7.85
C VAL A 187 6.69 -11.85 -9.10
N GLU A 188 8.01 -12.08 -9.18
CA GLU A 188 8.62 -12.88 -10.26
C GLU A 188 8.02 -14.28 -10.34
N THR A 189 7.75 -14.91 -9.18
CA THR A 189 7.12 -16.23 -9.15
C THR A 189 5.65 -16.16 -9.58
N ILE A 190 4.90 -15.13 -9.17
CA ILE A 190 3.52 -14.89 -9.63
C ILE A 190 3.49 -14.79 -11.16
N ASP A 191 4.39 -14.02 -11.77
CA ASP A 191 4.46 -13.83 -13.22
C ASP A 191 4.82 -15.15 -13.94
N ARG A 192 5.75 -15.93 -13.37
CA ARG A 192 6.12 -17.25 -13.89
C ARG A 192 4.96 -18.25 -13.82
N GLU A 193 4.28 -18.34 -12.69
CA GLU A 193 3.13 -19.25 -12.52
C GLU A 193 1.96 -18.84 -13.43
N THR A 194 1.71 -17.53 -13.57
CA THR A 194 0.69 -16.99 -14.51
C THR A 194 1.00 -17.40 -15.94
N SER A 195 2.25 -17.22 -16.37
CA SER A 195 2.71 -17.58 -17.71
C SER A 195 2.71 -19.09 -17.97
N SER A 196 2.87 -19.90 -16.91
CA SER A 196 2.83 -21.36 -16.97
C SER A 196 1.41 -21.93 -16.90
N GLY A 197 0.38 -21.09 -16.78
CA GLY A 197 -1.02 -21.50 -16.67
C GLY A 197 -1.46 -21.94 -15.27
N ASN A 198 -0.60 -21.86 -14.25
CA ASN A 198 -0.92 -22.19 -12.85
C ASN A 198 -1.64 -21.02 -12.15
N LEU A 199 -2.82 -20.65 -12.67
CA LEU A 199 -3.54 -19.43 -12.27
C LEU A 199 -3.94 -19.44 -10.79
N GLU A 200 -4.34 -20.58 -10.24
CA GLU A 200 -4.73 -20.72 -8.82
C GLU A 200 -3.55 -20.41 -7.87
N THR A 201 -2.37 -20.95 -8.18
CA THR A 201 -1.16 -20.71 -7.39
C THR A 201 -0.73 -19.25 -7.48
N ALA A 202 -0.73 -18.68 -8.69
CA ALA A 202 -0.42 -17.27 -8.91
C ALA A 202 -1.38 -16.35 -8.12
N GLN A 203 -2.69 -16.64 -8.17
CA GLN A 203 -3.71 -15.87 -7.47
C GLN A 203 -3.59 -16.00 -5.95
N THR A 204 -3.31 -17.20 -5.44
CA THR A 204 -3.07 -17.43 -4.01
C THR A 204 -1.88 -16.61 -3.51
N LEU A 205 -0.75 -16.65 -4.22
CA LEU A 205 0.44 -15.86 -3.88
C LEU A 205 0.15 -14.35 -3.94
N ARG A 206 -0.54 -13.90 -4.99
CA ARG A 206 -0.94 -12.49 -5.15
C ARG A 206 -1.85 -12.02 -4.01
N GLN A 207 -2.85 -12.83 -3.63
CA GLN A 207 -3.74 -12.52 -2.52
C GLN A 207 -2.97 -12.42 -1.20
N VAL A 208 -2.11 -13.40 -0.89
CA VAL A 208 -1.34 -13.41 0.36
C VAL A 208 -0.35 -12.25 0.42
N LEU A 209 0.32 -11.92 -0.69
CA LEU A 209 1.25 -10.80 -0.79
C LEU A 209 0.56 -9.45 -0.52
N ASN A 210 -0.65 -9.26 -1.05
CA ASN A 210 -1.35 -7.98 -0.99
C ASN A 210 -2.23 -7.81 0.27
N SER A 211 -2.73 -8.90 0.85
CA SER A 211 -3.66 -8.86 2.01
C SER A 211 -3.05 -9.26 3.36
N LYS A 212 -1.99 -10.10 3.36
CA LYS A 212 -1.35 -10.56 4.61
C LYS A 212 0.00 -9.88 4.84
N SER A 213 1.05 -10.37 4.19
CA SER A 213 2.39 -9.80 4.30
C SER A 213 3.36 -10.39 3.27
N VAL A 214 4.48 -9.69 3.07
CA VAL A 214 5.60 -10.18 2.25
C VAL A 214 6.16 -11.50 2.80
N ASP A 215 6.32 -11.60 4.12
CA ASP A 215 6.89 -12.81 4.74
C ASP A 215 5.95 -14.01 4.64
N ALA A 216 4.63 -13.81 4.75
CA ALA A 216 3.66 -14.87 4.55
C ALA A 216 3.72 -15.43 3.13
N ALA A 217 3.75 -14.56 2.12
CA ALA A 217 3.86 -14.99 0.72
C ALA A 217 5.21 -15.66 0.42
N TRP A 218 6.29 -15.14 1.02
CA TRP A 218 7.63 -15.72 0.90
C TRP A 218 7.73 -17.12 1.52
N ASN A 219 7.06 -17.36 2.65
CA ASN A 219 7.05 -18.67 3.28
C ASN A 219 6.28 -19.70 2.45
N LEU A 220 5.19 -19.31 1.79
CA LEU A 220 4.46 -20.18 0.85
C LEU A 220 5.33 -20.64 -0.32
N LEU A 221 6.24 -19.79 -0.80
CA LEU A 221 7.20 -20.19 -1.84
C LEU A 221 8.22 -21.22 -1.36
N LYS A 222 8.68 -21.09 -0.11
CA LYS A 222 9.68 -21.99 0.46
C LYS A 222 9.11 -23.34 0.86
N HIS A 223 7.86 -23.35 1.32
CA HIS A 223 7.16 -24.52 1.81
C HIS A 223 5.79 -24.59 1.12
N PRO A 224 5.76 -24.99 -0.17
CA PRO A 224 4.50 -25.15 -0.87
C PRO A 224 3.65 -26.20 -0.16
N PRO A 225 2.34 -25.97 0.03
CA PRO A 225 1.45 -26.99 0.59
C PRO A 225 1.51 -28.23 -0.31
N ASN A 226 1.60 -29.42 0.30
CA ASN A 226 1.57 -30.69 -0.44
C ASN A 226 0.31 -30.73 -1.30
N ARG A 227 0.50 -30.88 -2.63
CA ARG A 227 -0.56 -30.89 -3.64
C ARG A 227 -1.41 -32.15 -3.46
N ALA A 228 -2.44 -32.11 -2.62
CA ALA A 228 -3.42 -33.17 -2.52
C ALA A 228 -4.39 -33.09 -3.72
N THR A 229 -4.50 -34.19 -4.45
CA THR A 229 -5.36 -34.38 -5.62
C THR A 229 -6.83 -34.12 -5.32
N ALA A 230 -7.51 -33.49 -6.28
CA ALA A 230 -8.95 -33.30 -6.28
C ALA A 230 -9.70 -34.64 -6.22
N THR A 231 -10.43 -34.88 -5.13
CA THR A 231 -11.65 -35.67 -5.14
C THR A 231 -12.71 -34.90 -4.38
N LYS A 232 -13.85 -34.65 -5.05
CA LYS A 232 -15.12 -34.37 -4.40
C LYS A 232 -15.35 -35.46 -3.36
N ASP A 233 -15.49 -35.10 -2.10
CA ASP A 233 -16.55 -35.58 -1.23
C ASP A 233 -16.51 -34.82 0.11
N GLY A 234 -17.70 -34.67 0.66
CA GLY A 234 -17.99 -33.76 1.75
C GLY A 234 -17.41 -34.17 3.09
N ASN A 235 -17.23 -33.12 3.90
CA ASN A 235 -17.25 -33.09 5.35
C ASN A 235 -16.11 -33.77 6.14
N SER A 236 -15.75 -33.04 7.20
CA SER A 236 -15.15 -33.49 8.46
C SER A 236 -13.69 -33.97 8.48
N ASN A 237 -12.87 -33.08 9.05
CA ASN A 237 -11.82 -33.30 10.04
C ASN A 237 -10.68 -34.33 9.81
N SER A 238 -9.47 -33.76 10.01
CA SER A 238 -8.31 -34.28 10.76
C SER A 238 -7.05 -34.47 9.88
N ARG A 239 -6.03 -33.64 10.13
CA ARG A 239 -4.81 -33.89 10.94
C ARG A 239 -3.78 -34.82 10.28
N LEU A 240 -2.54 -34.35 10.20
CA LEU A 240 -1.30 -35.12 10.36
C LEU A 240 -0.33 -34.25 11.17
N ASN A 241 -0.12 -34.52 12.47
CA ASN A 241 0.76 -35.50 13.11
C ASN A 241 2.26 -35.19 13.02
N GLN A 242 2.87 -35.04 14.21
CA GLN A 242 4.07 -35.74 14.71
C GLN A 242 4.08 -35.52 16.25
N THR A 243 3.65 -36.45 17.14
CA THR A 243 4.30 -37.69 17.68
C THR A 243 5.76 -37.45 18.09
N SER A 244 6.26 -37.68 19.32
CA SER A 244 5.84 -38.44 20.52
C SER A 244 6.73 -37.94 21.69
N SER A 245 6.53 -38.14 23.00
CA SER A 245 5.65 -38.91 23.91
C SER A 245 5.95 -38.33 25.31
N THR A 246 5.04 -38.25 26.28
CA THR A 246 4.80 -39.33 27.26
C THR A 246 3.54 -39.01 28.09
N SER A 247 2.58 -39.93 28.03
CA SER A 247 1.59 -40.34 29.04
C SER A 247 0.66 -39.35 29.77
N LEU A 248 -0.64 -39.58 29.49
CA LEU A 248 -1.76 -39.76 30.43
C LEU A 248 -2.53 -38.54 30.96
N SER A 249 -3.84 -38.61 30.68
CA SER A 249 -5.01 -38.02 31.36
C SER A 249 -5.48 -36.61 30.94
N ASN A 250 -6.57 -36.64 30.14
CA ASN A 250 -7.78 -35.81 30.20
C ASN A 250 -7.79 -34.68 31.25
N GLN A 251 -7.88 -33.43 30.79
CA GLN A 251 -9.10 -32.60 30.73
C GLN A 251 -8.71 -31.28 30.02
N ASP A 252 -9.50 -30.87 29.02
CA ASP A 252 -9.29 -29.60 28.31
C ASP A 252 -9.55 -28.40 29.26
N PHE A 253 -8.49 -27.94 29.92
CA PHE A 253 -8.46 -26.62 30.55
C PHE A 253 -7.97 -25.58 29.53
N PRO A 254 -8.51 -24.35 29.54
CA PRO A 254 -7.98 -23.26 28.71
C PRO A 254 -6.50 -23.06 29.03
N LYS A 255 -5.63 -23.18 28.02
CA LYS A 255 -4.18 -23.06 28.19
C LYS A 255 -3.86 -21.68 28.75
N ARG A 256 -3.35 -21.65 29.98
CA ARG A 256 -2.92 -20.42 30.65
C ARG A 256 -1.71 -19.85 29.93
N SER A 257 -1.87 -18.68 29.30
CA SER A 257 -0.80 -17.98 28.58
C SER A 257 -0.62 -16.56 29.09
N CYS A 258 0.62 -16.06 29.18
CA CYS A 258 0.88 -14.67 29.55
C CYS A 258 0.15 -13.67 28.63
N TRP A 259 -0.10 -14.04 27.37
CA TRP A 259 -0.87 -13.22 26.42
C TRP A 259 -2.32 -13.01 26.83
N SER A 260 -2.90 -14.04 27.45
CA SER A 260 -4.28 -14.06 27.92
C SER A 260 -4.41 -13.68 29.40
N CYS A 261 -3.31 -13.22 30.03
CA CYS A 261 -3.31 -12.79 31.42
C CYS A 261 -3.82 -11.34 31.54
N GLN A 262 -4.59 -11.08 32.59
CA GLN A 262 -5.06 -9.73 32.92
C GLN A 262 -3.93 -8.79 33.37
N TYR A 263 -2.83 -9.33 33.90
CA TYR A 263 -1.68 -8.58 34.42
C TYR A 263 -0.56 -8.38 33.40
N ARG A 264 -0.86 -8.59 32.11
CA ARG A 264 0.09 -8.30 31.04
C ARG A 264 0.14 -6.79 30.80
N GLY A 265 1.32 -6.21 31.00
CA GLY A 265 1.65 -4.83 30.69
C GLY A 265 2.21 -4.67 29.28
N GLU A 266 3.08 -3.68 29.11
CA GLU A 266 3.60 -3.24 27.81
C GLU A 266 4.65 -4.17 27.21
N LEU A 267 4.75 -4.18 25.87
CA LEU A 267 5.78 -4.93 25.16
C LEU A 267 7.08 -4.12 25.17
N ILE A 268 8.19 -4.71 25.64
CA ILE A 268 9.50 -4.04 25.71
C ILE A 268 10.41 -4.67 24.66
N GLY A 269 10.39 -4.11 23.46
CA GLY A 269 11.13 -4.67 22.31
C GLY A 269 10.53 -5.97 21.80
N ASN A 270 11.30 -6.72 21.01
CA ASN A 270 10.79 -7.94 20.35
C ASN A 270 10.84 -9.19 21.25
N ASP A 271 11.77 -9.21 22.22
CA ASP A 271 12.12 -10.42 22.96
C ASP A 271 11.78 -10.35 24.45
N SER A 272 11.18 -9.24 24.92
CA SER A 272 10.81 -9.03 26.32
C SER A 272 9.45 -8.35 26.46
N PHE A 273 8.76 -8.61 27.57
CA PHE A 273 7.51 -7.93 27.93
C PHE A 273 7.47 -7.58 29.41
N TYR A 274 6.69 -6.57 29.75
CA TYR A 274 6.45 -6.18 31.13
C TYR A 274 5.19 -6.87 31.68
N CYS A 275 5.31 -7.52 32.84
CA CYS A 275 4.20 -8.02 33.62
C CYS A 275 3.99 -7.13 34.83
N ASP A 276 2.76 -6.64 35.04
CA ASP A 276 2.45 -5.68 36.11
C ASP A 276 2.63 -6.29 37.53
N ARG A 277 2.84 -7.61 37.62
CA ARG A 277 3.08 -8.34 38.86
C ARG A 277 4.51 -8.83 39.03
N LEU A 278 5.22 -9.08 37.94
CA LEU A 278 6.54 -9.75 37.95
C LEU A 278 7.66 -8.90 37.34
N GLY A 279 7.35 -7.71 36.83
CA GLY A 279 8.31 -6.84 36.16
C GLY A 279 8.64 -7.32 34.74
N THR A 280 9.83 -6.95 34.25
CA THR A 280 10.28 -7.28 32.90
C THR A 280 10.67 -8.76 32.78
N LEU A 281 10.10 -9.43 31.79
CA LEU A 281 10.26 -10.85 31.52
C LEU A 281 10.72 -11.07 30.08
N SER A 282 11.75 -11.90 29.89
CA SER A 282 12.30 -12.27 28.59
C SER A 282 11.62 -13.53 28.04
N PHE A 283 11.31 -13.51 26.74
CA PHE A 283 10.81 -14.64 25.96
C PHE A 283 11.93 -15.54 25.44
N LEU A 284 13.21 -15.12 25.54
CA LEU A 284 14.35 -15.98 25.23
C LEU A 284 14.60 -17.03 26.32
N ASP A 285 14.19 -16.74 27.55
CA ASP A 285 14.40 -17.65 28.69
C ASP A 285 13.30 -18.70 28.80
N LYS A 286 12.03 -18.28 28.60
CA LYS A 286 10.84 -19.14 28.61
C LYS A 286 9.73 -18.49 27.79
N ASP A 287 9.02 -19.26 26.98
CA ASP A 287 7.91 -18.77 26.18
C ASP A 287 6.68 -18.41 27.05
N ALA A 288 5.74 -17.70 26.43
CA ALA A 288 4.56 -17.13 27.09
C ALA A 288 3.57 -18.17 27.62
N ASP A 289 3.51 -19.35 27.01
CA ASP A 289 2.53 -20.39 27.36
C ASP A 289 3.04 -21.19 28.56
N THR A 290 4.31 -21.60 28.54
CA THR A 290 4.95 -22.23 29.71
C THR A 290 4.92 -21.31 30.93
N ARG A 291 5.24 -20.03 30.73
CA ARG A 291 5.21 -19.06 31.84
C ARG A 291 3.80 -18.78 32.35
N GLY A 292 2.79 -18.78 31.47
CA GLY A 292 1.39 -18.64 31.88
C GLY A 292 0.88 -19.83 32.69
N ALA A 293 1.30 -21.05 32.33
CA ALA A 293 0.95 -22.28 33.04
C ALA A 293 1.58 -22.38 34.44
N GLU A 294 2.82 -21.92 34.60
CA GLU A 294 3.58 -21.94 35.87
C GLU A 294 3.33 -20.72 36.77
N CYS A 295 2.53 -19.73 36.33
CA CYS A 295 2.38 -18.48 37.06
C CYS A 295 1.29 -18.54 38.14
N ASP A 296 1.70 -18.38 39.40
CA ASP A 296 0.80 -18.36 40.57
C ASP A 296 -0.21 -17.21 40.54
N TRP A 297 0.10 -16.12 39.85
CA TRP A 297 -0.75 -14.93 39.76
C TRP A 297 -1.55 -14.87 38.45
N TRP A 298 -1.55 -15.93 37.64
CA TRP A 298 -2.24 -15.92 36.36
C TRP A 298 -3.76 -15.78 36.54
N ARG A 299 -4.36 -14.81 35.83
CA ARG A 299 -5.81 -14.61 35.75
C ARG A 299 -6.24 -14.32 34.32
N GLU A 300 -7.32 -14.97 33.87
CA GLU A 300 -7.83 -14.85 32.51
C GLU A 300 -8.39 -13.45 32.23
N ARG A 301 -7.90 -12.84 31.15
CA ARG A 301 -8.22 -11.46 30.74
C ARG A 301 -9.71 -11.24 30.42
N TRP A 302 -10.46 -12.29 30.11
CA TRP A 302 -11.84 -12.21 29.61
C TRP A 302 -12.89 -12.86 30.52
N SER A 303 -12.57 -13.13 31.80
CA SER A 303 -13.43 -13.99 32.64
C SER A 303 -14.80 -13.41 33.04
N GLN A 304 -15.20 -12.22 32.58
CA GLN A 304 -16.58 -11.73 32.72
C GLN A 304 -16.95 -10.79 31.56
N MET A 305 -17.52 -11.33 30.49
CA MET A 305 -18.39 -10.58 29.59
C MET A 305 -19.58 -11.47 29.24
N PRO A 306 -20.84 -11.02 29.47
CA PRO A 306 -21.99 -11.80 29.08
C PRO A 306 -22.05 -11.92 27.55
N ASP A 307 -22.56 -13.07 27.13
CA ASP A 307 -22.59 -13.62 25.78
C ASP A 307 -22.96 -12.57 24.70
N LYS A 308 -22.02 -12.24 23.82
CA LYS A 308 -22.23 -11.39 22.63
C LYS A 308 -22.33 -12.28 21.40
N THR A 309 -23.50 -12.86 21.20
CA THR A 309 -23.91 -13.26 19.86
C THR A 309 -24.33 -12.00 19.09
N SER A 310 -23.63 -11.74 17.97
CA SER A 310 -23.94 -10.71 16.95
C SER A 310 -23.38 -9.29 17.16
N GLN A 311 -22.04 -9.12 17.26
CA GLN A 311 -21.42 -7.84 16.87
C GLN A 311 -21.07 -7.88 15.39
N THR A 312 -21.81 -7.13 14.57
CA THR A 312 -21.43 -6.82 13.19
C THR A 312 -20.49 -5.63 13.22
N ASN A 313 -19.26 -5.81 12.73
CA ASN A 313 -18.29 -4.73 12.65
C ASN A 313 -18.42 -4.06 11.28
N TYR A 314 -18.76 -2.77 11.26
CA TYR A 314 -18.75 -1.94 10.06
C TYR A 314 -17.52 -1.04 10.06
N THR A 315 -16.85 -0.94 8.91
CA THR A 315 -15.75 0.01 8.72
C THR A 315 -16.26 1.18 7.90
N LEU A 316 -16.18 2.39 8.45
CA LEU A 316 -16.62 3.63 7.81
C LEU A 316 -15.41 4.51 7.59
N THR A 317 -15.13 4.86 6.33
CA THR A 317 -14.07 5.81 5.97
C THR A 317 -14.70 7.13 5.56
N LEU A 318 -14.48 8.18 6.33
CA LEU A 318 -15.02 9.51 6.06
C LEU A 318 -13.87 10.43 5.62
N SER A 319 -14.04 11.06 4.46
CA SER A 319 -13.10 12.05 3.94
C SER A 319 -13.76 13.43 4.00
N PHE A 320 -13.14 14.35 4.70
CA PHE A 320 -13.64 15.72 4.87
C PHE A 320 -12.76 16.73 4.14
N SER A 321 -13.32 17.88 3.79
CA SER A 321 -12.50 19.01 3.35
C SER A 321 -11.63 19.49 4.52
N PRO A 322 -10.44 20.07 4.27
CA PRO A 322 -9.55 20.53 5.34
C PRO A 322 -10.19 21.52 6.32
N GLN A 323 -11.17 22.30 5.86
CA GLN A 323 -11.93 23.25 6.69
C GLN A 323 -12.81 22.53 7.71
N LEU A 324 -13.43 21.41 7.33
CA LEU A 324 -14.27 20.61 8.23
C LEU A 324 -13.43 19.78 9.21
N GLN A 325 -12.26 19.31 8.79
CA GLN A 325 -11.36 18.56 9.66
C GLN A 325 -10.98 19.38 10.91
N LEU A 326 -10.59 20.65 10.72
CA LEU A 326 -10.24 21.54 11.83
C LEU A 326 -11.41 21.76 12.79
N LEU A 327 -12.63 21.93 12.26
CA LEU A 327 -13.83 22.10 13.07
C LEU A 327 -14.14 20.85 13.92
N PHE A 328 -13.93 19.65 13.37
CA PHE A 328 -14.14 18.40 14.12
C PHE A 328 -13.06 18.16 15.18
N GLU A 329 -11.80 18.49 14.88
CA GLU A 329 -10.71 18.41 15.84
C GLU A 329 -10.94 19.35 17.03
N ASP A 330 -11.38 20.58 16.78
CA ASP A 330 -11.70 21.55 17.83
C ASP A 330 -12.94 21.13 18.64
N ALA A 331 -13.99 20.62 17.97
CA ALA A 331 -15.18 20.10 18.64
C ALA A 331 -14.85 18.90 19.55
N ALA A 332 -14.04 17.95 19.07
CA ALA A 332 -13.58 16.80 19.84
C ALA A 332 -12.74 17.25 21.05
N ARG A 333 -11.81 18.20 20.84
CA ARG A 333 -10.99 18.76 21.92
C ARG A 333 -11.83 19.46 22.99
N SER A 334 -12.84 20.24 22.58
CA SER A 334 -13.76 20.92 23.50
C SER A 334 -14.60 19.93 24.35
N ALA A 335 -14.87 18.75 23.80
CA ALA A 335 -15.56 17.66 24.48
C ALA A 335 -14.63 16.76 25.32
N GLY A 336 -13.31 17.02 25.31
CA GLY A 336 -12.32 16.20 26.02
C GLY A 336 -12.13 14.79 25.43
N MET A 337 -12.44 14.60 24.14
CA MET A 337 -12.44 13.31 23.47
C MET A 337 -11.42 13.28 22.32
N SER A 338 -11.01 12.08 21.90
CA SER A 338 -10.34 11.92 20.60
C SER A 338 -11.34 12.16 19.47
N VAL A 339 -10.86 12.50 18.27
CA VAL A 339 -11.75 12.70 17.10
C VAL A 339 -12.56 11.44 16.79
N VAL A 340 -11.96 10.26 16.99
CA VAL A 340 -12.61 8.97 16.76
C VAL A 340 -13.73 8.72 17.78
N ASP A 341 -13.46 8.95 19.07
CA ASP A 341 -14.45 8.78 20.13
C ASP A 341 -15.57 9.81 20.02
N TRP A 342 -15.23 11.04 19.66
CA TRP A 342 -16.19 12.10 19.42
C TRP A 342 -17.10 11.77 18.23
N ALA A 343 -16.55 11.28 17.12
CA ALA A 343 -17.32 10.85 15.96
C ALA A 343 -18.25 9.67 16.29
N HIS A 344 -17.75 8.69 17.04
CA HIS A 344 -18.55 7.58 17.53
C HIS A 344 -19.71 8.06 18.41
N TYR A 345 -19.45 8.98 19.34
CA TYR A 345 -20.46 9.60 20.20
C TYR A 345 -21.54 10.35 19.40
N GLN A 346 -21.17 11.12 18.38
CA GLN A 346 -22.14 11.81 17.52
C GLN A 346 -23.00 10.83 16.72
N LEU A 347 -22.41 9.76 16.18
CA LEU A 347 -23.16 8.73 15.45
C LEU A 347 -24.15 7.98 16.34
N GLN A 348 -23.73 7.66 17.56
CA GLN A 348 -24.61 7.04 18.55
C GLN A 348 -25.79 7.95 18.89
N ARG A 349 -25.52 9.23 19.17
CA ARG A 349 -26.56 10.23 19.45
C ARG A 349 -27.53 10.42 18.28
N ALA A 350 -27.02 10.43 17.05
CA ALA A 350 -27.86 10.51 15.84
C ALA A 350 -28.77 9.28 15.70
N ALA A 351 -28.26 8.08 15.99
CA ALA A 351 -29.04 6.84 15.97
C ALA A 351 -30.12 6.83 17.06
N GLU A 352 -29.81 7.31 18.26
CA GLU A 352 -30.77 7.45 19.36
C GLU A 352 -31.90 8.44 19.01
N LEU A 353 -31.54 9.60 18.43
CA LEU A 353 -32.52 10.59 17.97
C LEU A 353 -33.40 10.05 16.83
N ALA A 354 -32.83 9.32 15.87
CA ALA A 354 -33.58 8.67 14.80
C ALA A 354 -34.57 7.63 15.34
N THR A 355 -34.16 6.86 16.36
CA THR A 355 -35.02 5.87 17.01
C THR A 355 -36.17 6.53 17.77
N GLN A 356 -35.91 7.64 18.47
CA GLN A 356 -36.94 8.42 19.17
C GLN A 356 -37.92 9.11 18.19
N ALA A 357 -37.43 9.60 17.06
CA ALA A 357 -38.26 10.20 16.00
C ALA A 357 -39.16 9.17 15.29
N ASN A 358 -38.69 7.92 15.14
CA ASN A 358 -39.46 6.83 14.56
C ASN A 358 -40.59 6.36 15.50
N GLN A 359 -40.36 6.38 16.82
CA GLN A 359 -41.41 6.08 17.82
C GLN A 359 -42.50 7.15 17.91
N SER A 360 -42.20 8.39 17.51
CA SER A 360 -43.13 9.52 17.52
C SER A 360 -43.77 9.81 16.14
N GLY A 361 -43.59 8.91 15.16
CA GLY A 361 -44.26 8.94 13.85
C GLY A 361 -43.87 10.11 12.94
N ARG A 362 -42.70 10.73 13.15
CA ARG A 362 -42.36 12.04 12.56
C ARG A 362 -41.41 12.01 11.36
N LEU A 363 -41.14 10.84 10.78
CA LEU A 363 -40.32 10.72 9.57
C LEU A 363 -41.17 10.10 8.45
N GLN A 364 -41.62 10.93 7.51
CA GLN A 364 -42.12 10.45 6.22
C GLN A 364 -40.91 10.10 5.35
N PRO A 365 -40.92 8.96 4.64
CA PRO A 365 -39.85 8.62 3.71
C PRO A 365 -39.76 9.70 2.62
N ILE A 366 -38.54 10.08 2.27
CA ILE A 366 -38.29 10.97 1.13
C ILE A 366 -38.71 10.20 -0.12
N SER A 367 -39.88 10.54 -0.67
CA SER A 367 -40.30 10.06 -1.98
C SER A 367 -39.32 10.57 -3.03
N THR A 368 -38.53 9.65 -3.58
CA THR A 368 -37.71 9.89 -4.76
C THR A 368 -38.62 9.95 -5.99
N THR A 369 -38.83 11.17 -6.51
CA THR A 369 -39.20 11.41 -7.92
C THR A 369 -37.98 11.82 -8.69
#